data_AF-A0A2D6XA91-F1
#
_entry.id   AF-A0A2D6XA91-F1
#
_cell.length_a   1.000
_cell.length_b   1.000
_cell.length_c   1.000
_cell.angle_alpha   90.00
_cell.angle_beta   90.00
_cell.angle_gamma   90.00
#
_symmetry.space_group_name_H-M   'P 1'
#
loop_
_entity.id
_entity.type
_entity.pdbx_description
1 polymer ?
#
loop_
_entity_poly.entity_id
_entity_poly.type
_entity_poly.pdbx_seq_one_letter_code
_entity_poly.pdbx_strand_id
1 'polypeptide(L)'
;MTDKKLRSGRKVKLKSMSVDQMDECTDIPEIVFKDGAITSIKNSSKARSQWIRYGLGGGDFKNYLEVNGIPTDDTIKQMTLEEKDELMGLIQEAQTLGE
;
A
#
# COMPACT_ATOMS: atom_id res chain seq x y z
N MET A 1 12.71 6.66 -6.78
CA MET A 1 11.66 6.96 -5.78
C MET A 1 10.85 8.13 -6.29
N THR A 2 9.54 8.10 -6.07
CA THR A 2 8.60 9.11 -6.59
C THR A 2 7.93 9.85 -5.43
N ASP A 3 8.07 11.17 -5.37
CA ASP A 3 7.39 11.98 -4.36
C ASP A 3 5.91 12.18 -4.72
N LYS A 4 5.03 11.99 -3.73
CA LYS A 4 3.60 12.27 -3.83
C LYS A 4 3.12 13.01 -2.57
N LYS A 5 1.95 13.64 -2.67
CA LYS A 5 1.28 14.31 -1.56
C LYS A 5 -0.12 13.75 -1.43
N LEU A 6 -0.46 13.24 -0.25
CA LEU A 6 -1.80 12.77 0.08
C LEU A 6 -2.76 13.96 0.21
N ARG A 7 -4.07 13.73 0.10
CA ARG A 7 -5.12 14.74 0.32
C ARG A 7 -5.06 15.34 1.73
N SER A 8 -4.60 14.57 2.72
CA SER A 8 -4.36 15.05 4.08
C SER A 8 -3.25 16.12 4.17
N GLY A 9 -2.46 16.27 3.10
CA GLY A 9 -1.31 17.16 3.04
C GLY A 9 0.02 16.46 3.32
N ARG A 10 0.01 15.23 3.83
CA ARG A 10 1.20 14.42 4.12
C ARG A 10 1.99 14.14 2.84
N LYS A 11 3.29 14.44 2.84
CA LYS A 11 4.18 14.04 1.75
C LYS A 11 4.67 12.62 1.97
N VAL A 12 4.75 11.84 0.90
CA VAL A 12 5.19 10.44 0.91
C VAL A 12 6.14 10.18 -0.25
N LYS A 13 7.07 9.26 -0.05
CA LYS A 13 7.98 8.76 -1.09
C LYS A 13 7.59 7.34 -1.45
N LEU A 14 7.40 7.08 -2.73
CA LEU A 14 7.08 5.76 -3.25
C LEU A 14 8.35 5.07 -3.75
N LYS A 15 8.51 3.79 -3.41
CA LYS A 15 9.57 2.93 -3.93
C LYS A 15 9.01 2.01 -5.02
N SER A 16 9.88 1.65 -5.96
CA SER A 16 9.55 0.66 -6.97
C SER A 16 9.45 -0.72 -6.33
N MET A 17 8.48 -1.49 -6.76
CA MET A 17 8.24 -2.87 -6.31
C MET A 17 8.72 -3.82 -7.41
N SER A 18 9.26 -4.97 -7.00
CA SER A 18 9.49 -6.08 -7.92
C SER A 18 8.17 -6.70 -8.37
N VAL A 19 8.20 -7.45 -9.48
CA VAL A 19 7.03 -8.20 -9.95
C VAL A 19 6.53 -9.17 -8.87
N ASP A 20 7.44 -9.92 -8.24
CA ASP A 20 7.08 -10.84 -7.15
C ASP A 20 6.37 -10.13 -5.98
N GLN A 21 6.82 -8.93 -5.60
CA GLN A 21 6.16 -8.14 -4.55
C GLN A 21 4.77 -7.65 -4.96
N MET A 22 4.56 -7.34 -6.24
CA MET A 22 3.25 -6.95 -6.76
C MET A 22 2.31 -8.16 -6.78
N ASP A 23 2.77 -9.30 -7.28
CA ASP A 23 2.03 -10.56 -7.33
C ASP A 23 1.60 -10.98 -5.92
N GLU A 24 2.52 -10.95 -4.96
CA GLU A 24 2.22 -11.20 -3.53
C GLU A 24 1.11 -10.28 -3.00
N CYS A 25 1.07 -9.02 -3.43
CA CYS A 25 0.04 -8.09 -2.99
C CYS A 25 -1.32 -8.34 -3.67
N THR A 26 -1.33 -8.70 -4.95
CA THR A 26 -2.54 -8.98 -5.73
C THR A 26 -3.17 -10.33 -5.40
N ASP A 27 -2.39 -11.28 -4.90
CA ASP A 27 -2.87 -12.62 -4.53
C ASP A 27 -3.52 -12.67 -3.13
N ILE A 28 -3.37 -11.60 -2.32
CA ILE A 28 -3.94 -11.55 -0.96
C ILE A 28 -5.48 -11.51 -0.95
N PRO A 29 -6.15 -10.64 -1.72
CA PRO A 29 -7.61 -10.54 -1.70
C PRO A 29 -8.28 -11.81 -2.22
N GLU A 30 -9.26 -12.33 -1.48
CA GLU A 30 -10.06 -13.49 -1.90
C GLU A 30 -11.48 -13.03 -2.21
N ILE A 31 -11.94 -13.26 -3.44
CA ILE A 31 -13.31 -12.96 -3.85
C ILE A 31 -14.21 -14.13 -3.45
N VAL A 32 -15.20 -13.85 -2.60
CA VAL A 32 -16.17 -14.85 -2.14
C VAL A 32 -17.42 -14.74 -3.00
N PHE A 33 -17.75 -15.84 -3.67
CA PHE A 33 -18.97 -15.99 -4.45
C PHE A 33 -20.04 -16.75 -3.66
N LYS A 34 -21.28 -16.30 -3.77
CA LYS A 34 -22.47 -17.01 -3.30
C LYS A 34 -23.54 -16.92 -4.36
N ASP A 35 -24.10 -18.06 -4.76
CA ASP A 35 -25.17 -18.16 -5.75
C ASP A 35 -24.85 -17.45 -7.08
N GLY A 36 -23.58 -17.51 -7.52
CA GLY A 36 -23.11 -16.88 -8.76
C GLY A 36 -22.84 -15.37 -8.67
N ALA A 37 -23.02 -14.75 -7.49
CA ALA A 37 -22.76 -13.33 -7.26
C ALA A 37 -21.59 -13.11 -6.29
N ILE A 38 -20.82 -12.04 -6.51
CA ILE A 38 -19.78 -11.59 -5.58
C ILE A 38 -20.48 -11.11 -4.30
N THR A 39 -20.12 -11.70 -3.16
CA THR A 39 -20.73 -11.40 -1.87
C THR A 39 -19.81 -10.55 -0.99
N SER A 40 -18.50 -10.85 -1.01
CA SER A 40 -17.51 -10.08 -0.25
C SER A 40 -16.11 -10.29 -0.81
N ILE A 41 -15.21 -9.37 -0.46
CA ILE A 41 -13.77 -9.51 -0.69
C ILE A 41 -13.12 -9.64 0.68
N LYS A 42 -12.46 -10.76 0.94
CA LYS A 42 -11.69 -10.97 2.16
C LYS A 42 -10.27 -10.42 2.00
N ASN A 43 -9.60 -10.21 3.13
CA ASN A 43 -8.19 -9.82 3.21
C ASN A 43 -7.83 -8.45 2.59
N SER A 44 -8.78 -7.61 2.20
CA SER A 44 -8.49 -6.28 1.63
C SER A 44 -7.63 -5.40 2.55
N SER A 45 -7.88 -5.44 3.86
CA SER A 45 -7.05 -4.71 4.84
C SER A 45 -5.62 -5.24 4.89
N LYS A 46 -5.42 -6.56 4.73
CA LYS A 46 -4.09 -7.17 4.68
C LYS A 46 -3.37 -6.75 3.40
N ALA A 47 -4.05 -6.81 2.25
CA ALA A 47 -3.51 -6.36 0.97
C ALA A 47 -3.07 -4.90 1.04
N ARG A 48 -3.91 -4.00 1.60
CA ARG A 48 -3.57 -2.60 1.81
C ARG A 48 -2.29 -2.41 2.62
N SER A 49 -2.16 -3.12 3.75
CA SER A 49 -0.95 -3.05 4.57
C SER A 49 0.29 -3.58 3.83
N GLN A 50 0.13 -4.60 2.98
CA GLN A 50 1.23 -5.20 2.22
C GLN A 50 1.73 -4.27 1.12
N TRP A 51 0.82 -3.68 0.34
CA TRP A 51 1.15 -2.64 -0.63
C TRP A 51 1.93 -1.49 0.00
N ILE A 52 1.52 -1.02 1.18
CA ILE A 52 2.23 0.04 1.90
C ILE A 52 3.62 -0.42 2.36
N ARG A 53 3.76 -1.66 2.87
CA ARG A 53 5.06 -2.20 3.29
C ARG A 53 6.07 -2.25 2.13
N TYR A 54 5.62 -2.64 0.95
CA TYR A 54 6.48 -2.75 -0.23
C TYR A 54 6.59 -1.48 -1.06
N GLY A 55 5.64 -0.55 -0.97
CA GLY A 55 5.61 0.65 -1.80
C GLY A 55 5.97 1.96 -1.09
N LEU A 56 5.93 2.02 0.24
CA LEU A 56 6.31 3.22 1.00
C LEU A 56 7.82 3.24 1.29
N GLY A 57 8.49 4.30 0.84
CA GLY A 57 9.93 4.56 1.05
C GLY A 57 10.25 5.81 1.87
N GLY A 58 9.25 6.41 2.54
CA GLY A 58 9.46 7.55 3.44
C GLY A 58 8.38 8.60 3.34
N GLY A 59 8.56 9.72 4.04
CA GLY A 59 7.64 10.85 4.01
C GLY A 59 7.58 11.59 5.33
N ASP A 60 6.51 12.36 5.50
CA ASP A 60 6.21 13.12 6.71
C ASP A 60 5.65 12.18 7.80
N PHE A 61 6.51 11.31 8.33
CA PHE A 61 6.23 10.43 9.46
C PHE A 61 7.12 10.77 10.64
N LYS A 62 6.59 10.66 11.87
CA LYS A 62 7.38 10.79 13.08
C LYS A 62 8.31 9.57 13.19
N ASN A 63 9.61 9.82 13.23
CA ASN A 63 10.65 8.79 13.38
C ASN A 63 10.52 7.66 12.35
N TYR A 64 10.38 8.01 11.06
CA TYR A 64 10.34 7.02 9.98
C TYR A 64 11.52 6.05 10.09
N LEU A 65 11.20 4.75 10.13
CA LEU A 65 12.18 3.68 10.24
C LEU A 65 11.77 2.52 9.35
N GLU A 66 12.76 1.98 8.63
CA GLU A 66 12.63 0.73 7.90
C GLU A 66 13.51 -0.36 8.50
N VAL A 67 13.02 -1.60 8.48
CA VAL A 67 13.79 -2.81 8.77
C VAL A 67 13.75 -3.66 7.52
N ASN A 68 14.93 -3.98 6.97
CA ASN A 68 15.06 -4.72 5.70
C ASN A 68 14.28 -4.07 4.53
N GLY A 69 14.29 -2.73 4.46
CA GLY A 69 13.58 -1.98 3.43
C GLY A 69 12.06 -2.03 3.56
N ILE A 70 11.52 -2.34 4.74
CA ILE A 70 10.07 -2.33 5.03
C ILE A 70 9.80 -1.34 6.16
N PRO A 71 8.86 -0.38 5.99
CA PRO A 71 8.48 0.53 7.06
C PRO A 71 7.90 -0.23 8.25
N THR A 72 8.29 0.18 9.45
CA THR A 72 7.78 -0.37 10.70
C THR A 72 6.27 -0.19 10.86
N ASP A 73 5.64 -1.06 11.65
CA ASP A 73 4.21 -0.95 11.94
C ASP A 73 3.85 0.40 12.60
N ASP A 74 4.75 1.00 13.36
CA ASP A 74 4.54 2.34 13.96
C ASP A 74 4.41 3.43 12.91
N THR A 75 5.12 3.31 11.78
CA THR A 75 4.93 4.21 10.63
C THR A 75 3.53 4.03 10.04
N ILE A 76 3.09 2.78 9.85
CA ILE A 76 1.78 2.47 9.25
C ILE A 76 0.63 2.88 10.18
N LYS A 77 0.80 2.75 11.50
CA LYS A 77 -0.19 3.15 12.51
C LYS A 77 -0.39 4.66 12.62
N GLN A 78 0.56 5.47 12.16
CA GLN A 78 0.42 6.93 12.12
C GLN A 78 -0.56 7.43 11.04
N MET A 79 -0.99 6.57 10.13
CA MET A 79 -1.91 6.90 9.05
C MET A 79 -3.36 6.57 9.40
N THR A 80 -4.28 7.44 8.97
CA THR A 80 -5.72 7.12 8.99
C THR A 80 -6.05 6.03 7.97
N LEU A 81 -7.29 5.53 7.99
CA LEU A 81 -7.74 4.55 7.02
C LEU A 81 -7.72 5.14 5.60
N GLU A 82 -8.19 6.38 5.46
CA GLU A 82 -8.27 7.12 4.21
C GLU A 82 -6.87 7.37 3.64
N GLU A 83 -5.90 7.76 4.48
CA GLU A 83 -4.50 7.91 4.06
C GLU A 83 -3.91 6.59 3.54
N LYS A 84 -4.25 5.46 4.17
CA LYS A 84 -3.78 4.14 3.73
C LYS A 84 -4.42 3.72 2.41
N ASP A 85 -5.72 3.98 2.24
CA ASP A 85 -6.44 3.70 1.00
C ASP A 85 -5.88 4.53 -0.16
N GLU A 86 -5.70 5.83 0.06
CA GLU A 86 -5.11 6.74 -0.93
C GLU A 86 -3.67 6.33 -1.28
N LEU A 87 -2.83 6.08 -0.26
CA LEU A 87 -1.45 5.68 -0.47
C LEU A 87 -1.34 4.36 -1.25
N MET A 88 -2.18 3.37 -0.94
CA MET A 88 -2.21 2.11 -1.69
C MET A 88 -2.51 2.36 -3.18
N GLY A 89 -3.52 3.18 -3.49
CA GLY A 89 -3.85 3.54 -4.87
C GLY A 89 -2.68 4.22 -5.59
N LEU A 90 -2.04 5.19 -4.95
CA LEU A 90 -0.86 5.88 -5.50
C LEU A 90 0.32 4.94 -5.74
N ILE A 91 0.54 3.97 -4.85
CA ILE A 91 1.58 2.95 -5.01
C ILE A 91 1.28 2.09 -6.25
N GLN A 92 0.05 1.59 -6.37
CA GLN A 92 -0.39 0.76 -7.49
C GLN A 92 -0.24 1.52 -8.82
N GLU A 93 -0.75 2.75 -8.90
CA GLU A 93 -0.60 3.61 -10.07
C GLU A 93 0.87 3.81 -10.46
N ALA A 94 1.74 4.04 -9.47
CA ALA A 94 3.16 4.24 -9.70
C ALA A 94 3.90 2.96 -10.18
N GLN A 95 3.33 1.76 -9.97
CA GLN A 95 3.90 0.52 -10.50
C GLN A 95 3.35 0.16 -11.89
N THR A 96 2.06 0.45 -12.14
CA THR A 96 1.42 0.16 -13.44
C THR A 96 1.88 1.10 -14.54
N LEU A 97 2.27 2.33 -14.19
CA LEU A 97 2.96 3.26 -15.07
C LEU A 97 4.42 2.84 -15.21
N GLY A 98 4.65 1.69 -15.84
CA GLY A 98 5.95 1.25 -16.31
C GLY A 98 6.37 1.98 -17.59
N GLU A 99 6.19 3.31 -17.68
CA GLU A 99 6.75 4.22 -18.69
C GLU A 99 6.85 5.66 -18.14
#